data_AF-A0A7V0LTP4-F1
#
_entry.id   AF-A0A7V0LTP4-F1
#
_cell.length_a   1.000
_cell.length_b   1.000
_cell.length_c   1.000
_cell.angle_alpha   90.00
_cell.angle_beta   90.00
_cell.angle_gamma   90.00
#
_symmetry.space_group_name_H-M   'P 1'
#
loop_
_entity.id
_entity.type
_entity.pdbx_description
1 polymer ?
#
loop_
_entity_poly.entity_id
_entity_poly.type
_entity_poly.pdbx_seq_one_letter_code
_entity_poly.pdbx_strand_id
1 'polypeptide(L)' 'MDAYVDPRAIVEDGAELGGDCAIWALTQIRRGAKIGMGTTIGSHAYIDTDVVIGSNCKIQSGALVFHGTEIADGVF' A
#
# COMPACT_ATOMS: atom_id res chain seq x y z
N MET A 1 -12.41 7.68 -6.98
CA MET A 1 -12.08 8.87 -6.14
C MET A 1 -10.59 8.86 -5.86
N ASP A 2 -10.07 9.92 -5.25
CA ASP A 2 -8.69 9.92 -4.76
C ASP A 2 -8.49 8.88 -3.64
N ALA A 3 -7.26 8.44 -3.42
CA ALA A 3 -6.94 7.53 -2.33
C ALA A 3 -7.23 8.18 -0.97
N TYR A 4 -7.74 7.38 -0.03
CA TYR A 4 -7.79 7.76 1.38
C TYR A 4 -6.47 7.37 2.06
N VAL A 5 -5.84 8.33 2.75
CA VAL A 5 -4.64 8.11 3.55
C VAL A 5 -4.91 8.63 4.97
N ASP A 6 -4.88 7.74 5.96
CA ASP A 6 -4.96 8.14 7.37
C ASP A 6 -3.80 9.12 7.69
N PRO A 7 -4.05 10.21 8.43
CA PRO A 7 -3.04 11.23 8.70
C PRO A 7 -1.82 10.73 9.50
N ARG A 8 -1.89 9.53 10.08
CA ARG A 8 -0.77 8.88 10.78
C ARG A 8 -0.02 7.87 9.93
N ALA A 9 -0.48 7.60 8.71
CA ALA A 9 0.29 6.80 7.75
C ALA A 9 1.46 7.65 7.21
N ILE A 10 2.57 6.99 6.92
CA ILE A 10 3.73 7.62 6.28
C ILE A 10 3.80 7.07 4.86
N VAL A 11 3.61 7.94 3.89
CA VAL A 11 3.78 7.64 2.46
C VAL A 11 4.92 8.53 1.97
N GLU A 12 6.04 7.91 1.61
CA GLU A 12 7.20 8.66 1.12
C GLU A 12 6.98 9.20 -0.29
N ASP A 13 7.64 10.32 -0.60
CA ASP A 13 7.66 10.88 -1.94
C ASP A 13 8.10 9.84 -2.98
N GLY A 14 7.36 9.78 -4.10
CA GLY A 14 7.59 8.82 -5.17
C GLY A 14 6.91 7.47 -4.99
N ALA A 15 6.15 7.24 -3.91
CA ALA A 15 5.17 6.16 -3.87
C ALA A 15 3.95 6.52 -4.73
N GLU A 16 3.41 5.53 -5.45
CA GLU A 16 2.26 5.69 -6.32
C GLU A 16 1.05 4.96 -5.74
N LEU A 17 -0.05 5.69 -5.52
CA LEU A 17 -1.31 5.13 -5.03
C LEU A 17 -2.38 5.28 -6.12
N GLY A 18 -2.97 4.16 -6.53
CA GLY A 18 -4.15 4.14 -7.36
C GLY A 18 -5.35 4.81 -6.68
N GLY A 19 -6.34 5.20 -7.49
CA GLY A 19 -7.60 5.73 -6.96
C GLY A 19 -8.31 4.73 -6.05
N ASP A 20 -9.14 5.24 -5.15
CA ASP A 20 -9.95 4.43 -4.22
C ASP A 20 -9.14 3.49 -3.29
N CYS A 21 -7.82 3.67 -3.19
CA CYS A 21 -7.00 3.00 -2.19
C CYS A 21 -7.38 3.46 -0.77
N ALA A 22 -7.23 2.56 0.21
CA ALA A 22 -7.44 2.87 1.62
C ALA A 22 -6.19 2.51 2.43
N ILE A 23 -5.45 3.52 2.87
CA ILE A 23 -4.22 3.36 3.65
C ILE A 23 -4.50 3.69 5.11
N TRP A 24 -4.42 2.68 5.98
CA TRP A 24 -4.80 2.81 7.38
C TRP A 24 -3.65 3.29 8.28
N ALA A 25 -4.00 3.64 9.51
CA ALA A 25 -3.12 4.27 10.49
C ALA A 25 -1.78 3.54 10.67
N LEU A 26 -0.70 4.32 10.79
CA LEU A 26 0.65 3.82 11.09
C LEU A 26 1.22 2.85 10.03
N THR A 27 0.61 2.77 8.86
CA THR A 27 1.21 2.13 7.68
C THR A 27 2.43 2.93 7.23
N GLN A 28 3.47 2.24 6.78
CA GLN A 28 4.64 2.85 6.14
C GLN A 28 4.73 2.35 4.70
N ILE A 29 4.65 3.26 3.74
CA ILE A 29 4.84 2.99 2.31
C ILE A 29 6.09 3.72 1.86
N ARG A 30 7.12 2.96 1.49
CA ARG A 30 8.40 3.52 1.06
C ARG A 30 8.34 4.00 -0.39
N ARG A 31 9.30 4.84 -0.75
CA ARG A 31 9.46 5.40 -2.10
C ARG A 31 9.43 4.30 -3.17
N GLY A 32 8.90 4.60 -4.35
CA GLY A 32 8.88 3.69 -5.50
C GLY A 32 7.87 2.55 -5.39
N ALA A 33 7.23 2.34 -4.23
CA ALA A 33 6.14 1.39 -4.10
C ALA A 33 4.96 1.80 -4.98
N LYS A 34 4.32 0.82 -5.63
CA LYS A 34 3.17 1.02 -6.51
C LYS A 34 2.00 0.21 -6.02
N ILE A 35 0.90 0.88 -5.70
CA ILE A 35 -0.31 0.24 -5.18
C ILE A 35 -1.46 0.47 -6.15
N GLY A 36 -2.01 -0.63 -6.68
CA GLY A 36 -3.12 -0.62 -7.63
C GLY A 36 -4.43 -0.13 -7.02
N MET A 37 -5.35 0.28 -7.90
CA MET A 37 -6.65 0.85 -7.54
C MET A 37 -7.45 -0.04 -6.58
N GLY A 38 -8.18 0.58 -5.64
CA GLY A 38 -9.08 -0.14 -4.75
C GLY A 38 -8.40 -1.06 -3.73
N THR A 39 -7.07 -1.03 -3.64
CA THR A 39 -6.32 -1.82 -2.67
C THR A 39 -6.39 -1.21 -1.27
N THR A 40 -6.61 -2.07 -0.27
CA THR A 40 -6.61 -1.69 1.14
C THR A 40 -5.33 -2.15 1.82
N ILE A 41 -4.64 -1.25 2.51
CA ILE A 41 -3.47 -1.54 3.34
C ILE A 41 -3.82 -1.30 4.81
N GLY A 42 -3.84 -2.37 5.60
CA GLY A 42 -4.18 -2.39 7.02
C GLY A 42 -3.19 -1.64 7.91
N SER A 43 -3.61 -1.33 9.13
CA SER A 43 -2.80 -0.52 10.07
C SER A 43 -1.48 -1.22 10.40
N HIS A 44 -0.42 -0.44 10.63
CA HIS A 44 0.92 -0.95 10.93
C HIS A 44 1.58 -1.83 9.84
N ALA A 45 1.02 -1.89 8.63
CA ALA A 45 1.70 -2.60 7.54
C ALA A 45 2.96 -1.84 7.09
N TYR A 46 3.97 -2.58 6.63
CA TYR A 46 5.19 -2.04 6.05
C TYR A 46 5.29 -2.50 4.59
N ILE A 47 5.27 -1.54 3.67
CA ILE A 47 5.44 -1.75 2.24
C ILE A 47 6.78 -1.14 1.83
N ASP A 48 7.74 -1.99 1.52
CA ASP A 48 9.12 -1.60 1.26
C ASP A 48 9.31 -0.94 -0.12
N THR A 49 10.54 -0.47 -0.35
CA THR A 49 10.94 0.23 -1.58
C THR A 49 10.68 -0.65 -2.81
N ASP A 50 10.14 -0.04 -3.87
CA ASP A 50 9.87 -0.67 -5.17
C ASP A 50 8.95 -1.91 -5.15
N VAL A 51 8.18 -2.13 -4.08
CA VAL A 51 7.15 -3.18 -4.04
C VAL A 51 6.01 -2.85 -5.01
N VAL A 52 5.52 -3.86 -5.74
CA VAL A 52 4.36 -3.72 -6.63
C VAL A 52 3.19 -4.51 -6.07
N ILE A 53 2.08 -3.83 -5.81
CA ILE A 53 0.82 -4.42 -5.37
C ILE A 53 -0.25 -4.12 -6.42
N GLY A 54 -0.91 -5.17 -6.91
CA GLY A 54 -2.01 -5.08 -7.84
C GLY A 54 -3.24 -4.37 -7.28
N SER A 55 -4.29 -4.36 -8.09
CA SER A 55 -5.58 -3.74 -7.77
C SER A 55 -6.46 -4.67 -6.93
N ASN A 56 -7.34 -4.08 -6.13
CA ASN A 56 -8.32 -4.78 -5.30
C ASN A 56 -7.71 -5.79 -4.30
N CYS A 57 -6.47 -5.55 -3.87
CA CYS A 57 -5.80 -6.38 -2.87
C CYS A 57 -6.19 -5.97 -1.44
N LYS A 58 -5.96 -6.86 -0.47
CA LYS A 58 -6.18 -6.59 0.96
C LYS A 58 -4.99 -6.98 1.81
N ILE A 59 -4.04 -6.07 1.96
CA ILE A 59 -2.89 -6.29 2.86
C ILE A 59 -3.36 -6.08 4.31
N GLN A 60 -3.30 -7.14 5.12
CA GLN A 60 -3.78 -7.09 6.50
C GLN A 60 -2.84 -6.29 7.42
N SER A 61 -3.38 -5.84 8.55
CA SER A 61 -2.65 -5.06 9.54
C SER A 61 -1.39 -5.80 10.02
N GLY A 62 -0.28 -5.08 10.11
CA GLY A 62 1.02 -5.61 10.54
C GLY A 62 1.74 -6.50 9.52
N ALA A 63 1.23 -6.64 8.29
CA ALA A 63 1.94 -7.35 7.24
C ALA A 63 3.22 -6.62 6.83
N LEU A 64 4.27 -7.38 6.55
CA LEU A 64 5.56 -6.87 6.07
C LEU A 64 5.76 -7.36 4.63
N VAL A 65 5.80 -6.44 3.67
CA VAL A 65 6.01 -6.73 2.25
C VAL A 65 7.33 -6.09 1.84
N PHE A 66 8.35 -6.92 1.60
CA PHE A 66 9.72 -6.47 1.36
C PHE A 66 10.04 -6.29 -0.13
N HIS A 67 11.09 -5.52 -0.39
CA HIS A 67 11.64 -5.26 -1.73
C HIS A 67 11.68 -6.52 -2.60
N GLY A 68 11.34 -6.36 -3.88
CA GLY A 68 11.33 -7.45 -4.87
C GLY A 68 10.05 -8.29 -4.85
N THR A 69 9.06 -7.93 -4.02
CA THR A 69 7.75 -8.59 -4.00
C THR A 69 6.81 -7.95 -5.03
N GLU A 70 6.17 -8.81 -5.82
CA GLU A 70 5.04 -8.46 -6.69
C GLU A 70 3.79 -9.22 -6.24
N ILE A 71 2.71 -8.50 -5.95
CA ILE A 71 1.42 -9.06 -5.56
C ILE A 71 0.44 -8.82 -6.71
N ALA A 72 -0.15 -9.89 -7.25
CA ALA A 72 -1.12 -9.80 -8.33
C ALA A 72 -2.49 -9.26 -7.86
N ASP A 73 -3.35 -8.88 -8.80
CA ASP A 73 -4.68 -8.35 -8.52
C ASP A 73 -5.55 -9.32 -7.69
N GLY A 74 -6.33 -8.77 -6.75
CA GLY A 74 -7.33 -9.51 -5.97
C GLY A 74 -6.77 -10.41 -4.87
N VAL A 75 -5.49 -10.30 -4.53
CA VAL A 75 -4.86 -11.09 -3.46
C VAL A 75 -5.29 -10.60 -2.07
N PHE A 76 -5.41 -11.54 -1.13
CA PHE A 76 -5.77 -11.32 0.27
C PHE A 76 -4.62 -11.75 1.19
#